data_AF-A0A0C9XV59-F1
#
_entry.id   AF-A0A0C9XV59-F1
#
_cell.length_a   1.000
_cell.length_b   1.000
_cell.length_c   1.000
_cell.angle_alpha   90.00
_cell.angle_beta   90.00
_cell.angle_gamma   90.00
#
_symmetry.space_group_name_H-M   'P 1'
#
loop_
_entity.id
_entity.type
_entity.pdbx_description
1 polymer ?
#
loop_
_entity_poly.entity_id
_entity_poly.type
_entity_poly.pdbx_seq_one_letter_code
_entity_poly.pdbx_strand_id
1 'polypeptide(L)'
;HPCRWVTDNAPCPYSVSRSRLGIESHLRAYHQVSDDGRPVVCRWEGCAKRRPLKRENLARHLLTHVNVKWECPECKKLFARSDSVQRHRRRV
;
A
#
# COMPACT_ATOMS: atom_id res chain seq x y z
N HIS A 1 7.90 -0.65 0.92
CA HIS A 1 7.64 0.53 0.07
C HIS A 1 7.46 1.72 1.00
N PRO A 2 8.05 2.89 0.75
CA PRO A 2 7.84 4.05 1.63
C PRO A 2 6.35 4.36 1.76
N CYS A 3 5.87 4.50 2.99
CA CYS A 3 4.49 4.93 3.24
C CYS A 3 4.42 6.44 3.08
N ARG A 4 3.59 6.94 2.17
CA ARG A 4 3.36 8.40 2.01
C ARG A 4 2.09 8.86 2.68
N TRP A 5 1.70 8.18 3.75
CA TRP A 5 0.60 8.61 4.59
C TRP A 5 1.01 9.88 5.33
N VAL A 6 0.19 10.93 5.27
CA VAL A 6 0.46 12.20 5.94
C VAL A 6 -0.44 12.33 7.17
N THR A 7 0.17 12.56 8.32
CA THR A 7 -0.52 12.87 9.59
C THR A 7 0.08 14.15 10.14
N ASP A 8 -0.76 15.14 10.49
CA ASP A 8 -0.32 16.43 11.02
C ASP A 8 0.79 17.09 10.18
N ASN A 9 0.60 17.08 8.85
CA ASN A 9 1.51 17.64 7.86
C ASN A 9 2.91 16.99 7.77
N ALA A 10 3.12 15.85 8.45
CA ALA A 10 4.32 15.05 8.38
C ALA A 10 4.08 13.71 7.66
N PRO A 11 4.96 13.30 6.73
CA PRO A 11 4.89 11.99 6.12
C PRO A 11 5.30 10.89 7.10
N CYS A 12 4.68 9.72 6.98
CA CYS A 12 5.03 8.53 7.74
C CYS A 12 6.50 8.15 7.50
N PRO A 13 7.34 8.01 8.55
CA PRO A 13 8.75 7.64 8.39
C PRO A 13 8.93 6.14 8.09
N TYR A 14 7.88 5.34 8.25
CA TYR A 14 7.94 3.90 8.12
C TYR A 14 7.64 3.42 6.69
N SER A 15 8.16 2.25 6.38
CA SER A 15 7.80 1.55 5.16
C SER A 15 6.61 0.61 5.40
N VAL A 16 5.77 0.46 4.38
CA VAL A 16 4.66 -0.48 4.36
C VAL A 16 4.96 -1.61 3.36
N SER A 17 4.54 -2.82 3.72
CA SER A 17 4.64 -4.01 2.87
C SER A 17 3.71 -3.90 1.67
N ARG A 18 4.13 -4.44 0.51
CA ARG A 18 3.30 -4.48 -0.71
C ARG A 18 2.30 -5.66 -0.68
N SER A 19 1.68 -5.90 0.47
CA SER A 19 0.72 -7.00 0.67
C SER A 19 -0.48 -6.51 1.48
N ARG A 20 -1.66 -7.09 1.26
CA ARG A 20 -2.89 -6.67 1.95
C ARG A 20 -2.76 -6.77 3.47
N LEU A 21 -2.29 -7.92 3.99
CA LEU A 21 -2.09 -8.12 5.43
C LEU A 21 -1.03 -7.17 6.00
N GLY A 22 0.06 -6.94 5.26
CA GLY A 22 1.12 -6.05 5.74
C GLY A 22 0.69 -4.59 5.77
N ILE A 23 -0.14 -4.15 4.82
CA ILE A 23 -0.80 -2.83 4.87
C ILE A 23 -1.74 -2.75 6.07
N GLU A 24 -2.56 -3.77 6.30
CA GLU A 24 -3.51 -3.77 7.41
C GLU A 24 -2.81 -3.69 8.77
N SER A 25 -1.76 -4.50 8.96
CA SER A 25 -0.92 -4.47 10.16
C SER A 25 -0.22 -3.12 10.33
N HIS A 26 0.33 -2.54 9.25
CA HIS A 26 0.95 -1.21 9.27
C HIS A 26 -0.03 -0.11 9.66
N LEU A 27 -1.23 -0.12 9.07
CA LEU A 27 -2.27 0.86 9.37
C LEU A 27 -2.70 0.80 10.84
N ARG A 28 -2.79 -0.40 11.41
CA ARG A 28 -3.11 -0.60 12.83
C ARG A 28 -1.98 -0.09 13.74
N ALA A 29 -0.73 -0.40 13.41
CA ALA A 29 0.43 -0.06 14.23
C ALA A 29 0.80 1.43 14.20
N TYR A 30 0.74 2.08 13.04
CA TYR A 30 1.29 3.43 12.84
C TYR A 30 0.24 4.50 12.56
N HIS A 31 -0.99 4.12 12.18
CA HIS A 31 -2.04 5.07 11.76
C HIS A 31 -3.34 4.94 12.55
N GLN A 32 -3.35 4.14 13.63
CA GLN A 32 -4.50 3.92 14.51
C GLN A 32 -5.78 3.51 13.78
N VAL A 33 -5.63 2.85 12.63
CA VAL A 33 -6.76 2.31 11.89
C VAL A 33 -7.08 0.93 12.46
N SER A 34 -8.03 0.89 13.38
CA SER A 34 -8.44 -0.31 14.10
C SER A 34 -9.78 -0.86 13.60
N ASP A 35 -10.23 -1.96 14.21
CA ASP A 35 -11.49 -2.66 13.89
C ASP A 35 -12.71 -2.05 14.58
N ASP A 36 -12.61 -0.82 15.08
CA ASP A 36 -13.68 -0.09 15.76
C ASP A 36 -14.86 0.30 14.84
N GLY A 37 -14.88 -0.19 13.60
CA GLY A 37 -15.94 0.04 12.62
C GLY A 37 -15.99 1.48 12.09
N ARG A 38 -15.16 2.39 12.62
CA ARG A 38 -15.16 3.79 12.20
C ARG A 38 -14.60 3.91 10.79
N PRO A 39 -15.27 4.66 9.91
CA PRO A 39 -14.78 4.86 8.57
C PRO A 39 -13.55 5.77 8.60
N VAL A 40 -12.52 5.40 7.84
CA VAL A 40 -11.22 6.08 7.82
C VAL A 40 -11.02 6.76 6.47
N VAL A 41 -10.55 8.00 6.50
CA VAL A 41 -10.19 8.76 5.30
C VAL A 41 -8.75 8.47 4.93
N CYS A 42 -8.49 8.20 3.66
CA CYS A 42 -7.14 8.04 3.15
C CYS A 42 -6.40 9.40 3.19
N ARG A 43 -5.30 9.46 3.96
CA ARG A 43 -4.44 10.64 4.04
C ARG A 43 -3.13 10.48 3.26
N TRP A 44 -3.14 9.63 2.24
CA TRP A 44 -1.98 9.47 1.37
C TRP A 44 -1.75 10.75 0.56
N GLU A 45 -0.49 11.16 0.47
CA GLU A 45 -0.04 12.33 -0.30
C GLU A 45 -0.59 12.28 -1.74
N GLY A 46 -1.30 13.32 -2.17
CA GLY A 46 -1.86 13.40 -3.53
C GLY A 46 -3.04 12.46 -3.80
N CYS A 47 -3.59 11.76 -2.80
CA CYS A 47 -4.78 10.94 -3.03
C CYS A 47 -5.99 11.81 -3.40
N ALA A 48 -6.67 11.56 -4.51
CA ALA A 48 -7.89 12.30 -4.87
C ALA A 48 -9.13 11.84 -4.07
N LYS A 49 -9.09 10.63 -3.48
CA LYS A 49 -10.23 10.03 -2.80
C LYS A 49 -10.26 10.44 -1.33
N ARG A 50 -10.98 11.53 -1.05
CA ARG A 50 -11.19 12.10 0.31
C ARG A 50 -12.39 11.51 1.06
N ARG A 51 -13.12 10.56 0.44
CA ARG A 51 -14.31 9.94 1.06
C ARG A 51 -13.90 8.93 2.16
N PRO A 52 -14.68 8.80 3.25
CA PRO A 52 -14.44 7.79 4.28
C PRO A 52 -14.60 6.37 3.72
N LEU A 53 -13.70 5.46 4.10
CA LEU A 53 -13.65 4.07 3.64
C LEU A 53 -13.64 3.13 4.84
N LYS A 54 -14.28 1.95 4.70
CA LYS A 54 -14.10 0.84 5.66
C LYS A 54 -12.66 0.33 5.63
N ARG A 55 -12.16 -0.26 6.73
CA ARG A 55 -10.79 -0.80 6.84
C ARG A 55 -10.40 -1.72 5.68
N GLU A 56 -11.27 -2.69 5.36
CA GLU A 56 -11.07 -3.64 4.25
C GLU A 56 -10.87 -2.93 2.89
N ASN A 57 -11.61 -1.84 2.68
CA ASN A 57 -11.56 -1.05 1.46
C ASN A 57 -10.36 -0.12 1.44
N LEU A 58 -9.94 0.39 2.61
CA LEU A 58 -8.75 1.21 2.75
C LEU A 58 -7.48 0.41 2.46
N ALA A 59 -7.35 -0.80 3.01
CA ALA A 59 -6.19 -1.66 2.74
C ALA A 59 -6.04 -1.97 1.25
N ARG A 60 -7.16 -2.30 0.58
CA ARG A 60 -7.21 -2.49 -0.88
C ARG A 60 -6.87 -1.21 -1.65
N HIS A 61 -7.39 -0.07 -1.20
CA HIS A 61 -7.10 1.23 -1.80
C HIS A 61 -5.60 1.57 -1.70
N LEU A 62 -4.95 1.31 -0.57
CA LEU A 62 -3.52 1.61 -0.40
C LEU A 62 -2.62 0.75 -1.31
N LEU A 63 -3.07 -0.41 -1.77
CA LEU A 63 -2.33 -1.20 -2.78
C LEU A 63 -2.14 -0.43 -4.10
N THR A 64 -3.06 0.48 -4.45
CA THR A 64 -2.91 1.32 -5.65
C THR A 64 -1.84 2.40 -5.44
N HIS A 65 -1.66 2.85 -4.21
CA HIS A 65 -0.71 3.91 -3.85
C HIS A 65 0.73 3.41 -3.71
N VAL A 66 0.93 2.23 -3.11
CA VAL A 66 2.23 1.57 -3.10
C VAL A 66 2.63 1.01 -4.47
N ASN A 67 1.85 1.38 -5.50
CA ASN A 67 2.05 1.22 -6.93
C ASN A 67 2.90 -0.01 -7.20
N VAL A 68 2.32 -1.17 -6.87
CA VAL A 68 3.03 -2.45 -6.88
C VAL A 68 3.40 -2.78 -8.33
N LYS A 69 4.47 -2.16 -8.80
CA LYS A 69 5.25 -2.62 -9.93
C LYS A 69 6.10 -3.74 -9.36
N TRP A 70 5.82 -4.93 -9.83
CA TRP A 70 6.54 -6.13 -9.46
C TRP A 70 7.86 -6.07 -10.20
N GLU A 71 8.95 -5.88 -9.47
CA GLU A 71 10.30 -5.83 -10.03
C GLU A 71 10.89 -7.24 -10.06
N CYS A 72 11.55 -7.60 -11.15
CA CYS A 72 12.36 -8.83 -11.21
C CYS A 72 13.66 -8.62 -10.42
N PRO A 73 14.00 -9.48 -9.44
CA PRO A 73 15.21 -9.31 -8.63
C PRO A 73 16.52 -9.51 -9.43
N GLU A 74 16.47 -10.23 -10.56
CA GLU A 74 17.65 -10.55 -11.36
C GLU A 74 17.95 -9.48 -12.42
N CYS A 75 16.93 -8.96 -13.11
CA CYS A 75 17.11 -8.01 -14.21
C CYS A 75 16.52 -6.62 -13.95
N LYS A 76 15.95 -6.38 -12.76
CA LYS A 76 15.34 -5.12 -12.32
C LYS A 76 14.21 -4.58 -13.21
N LYS A 77 13.63 -5.42 -14.07
CA LYS A 77 12.53 -5.03 -14.96
C LYS A 77 11.21 -4.93 -14.18
N LEU A 78 10.45 -3.86 -14.45
CA LEU A 78 9.21 -3.53 -13.74
C LEU A 78 7.98 -4.08 -14.48
N PHE A 79 7.08 -4.74 -13.76
CA PHE A 79 5.86 -5.33 -14.31
C PHE A 79 4.63 -4.86 -13.53
N ALA A 80 3.48 -4.75 -14.20
CA ALA A 80 2.24 -4.27 -13.57
C ALA A 80 1.56 -5.30 -12.63
N ARG A 81 1.95 -6.57 -12.68
CA ARG A 81 1.33 -7.67 -11.91
C ARG A 81 2.35 -8.74 -11.46
N SER A 82 2.04 -9.46 -10.38
CA SER A 82 2.91 -10.49 -9.79
C SER A 82 3.11 -11.70 -10.67
N ASP A 83 2.05 -12.16 -11.31
CA ASP A 83 2.04 -13.30 -12.23
C ASP A 83 2.95 -13.07 -13.44
N SER A 84 3.06 -11.82 -13.87
CA SER A 84 3.93 -11.40 -14.96
C SER A 84 5.41 -11.53 -14.57
N VAL A 85 5.78 -11.19 -13.33
CA VAL A 85 7.14 -11.44 -12.80
C VAL A 85 7.42 -12.92 -12.66
N GLN A 86 6.49 -13.71 -12.14
CA GLN A 86 6.70 -15.16 -11.95
C GLN A 86 6.86 -15.92 -13.27
N ARG A 87 6.17 -15.47 -14.34
CA ARG A 87 6.39 -16.01 -15.69
C ARG A 87 7.74 -15.57 -16.25
N HIS A 88 8.09 -14.31 -16.05
CA HIS A 88 9.37 -13.76 -16.50
C HIS A 88 10.56 -14.46 -15.84
N ARG A 89 10.53 -14.66 -14.51
CA ARG A 89 11.56 -15.39 -13.73
C ARG A 89 11.72 -16.86 -14.07
N ARG A 90 10.77 -17.46 -14.78
CA ARG A 90 10.91 -18.85 -15.28
C ARG A 90 11.64 -18.92 -16.62
N ARG A 91 11.87 -17.77 -17.26
CA ARG A 91 12.46 -17.63 -18.60
C ARG A 91 13.76 -16.81 -18.59
N VAL A 92 14.11 -16.24 -17.45
CA VAL A 92 15.42 -15.65 -17.13
C VAL A 92 16.13 -16.67 -16.24
#